data_AF-A0A4Q5MV40-F1
#
_entry.id   AF-A0A4Q5MV40-F1
#
_cell.length_a   1.000
_cell.length_b   1.000
_cell.length_c   1.000
_cell.angle_alpha   90.00
_cell.angle_beta   90.00
_cell.angle_gamma   90.00
#
_symmetry.space_group_name_H-M   'P 1'
#
loop_
_entity.id
_entity.type
_entity.pdbx_description
1 polymer ?
#
loop_
_entity_poly.entity_id
_entity_poly.type
_entity_poly.pdbx_seq_one_letter_code
_entity_poly.pdbx_strand_id
1 'polypeptide(L)'
;MVSLVLQRRSDLDPAARHEPFHSIDADVPIGIELSDGSVATSSYGRSFLNAESTDLAGPLLQPQGGGGGDREYEMSYWLTPLPPPGDLVVMVASVPLDLPEGSVVVPAHALAEAADRHRTLWPREPDRPHGPRAERRPEVPSGGWFARVLGPGQTREANWF
;
A
#
# COMPACT_ATOMS: atom_id res chain seq x y z
N MET A 1 -8.93 5.11 5.24
CA MET A 1 -8.59 4.00 4.32
C MET A 1 -9.58 4.05 3.19
N VAL A 2 -9.10 4.01 1.95
CA VAL A 2 -9.92 3.99 0.73
C VAL A 2 -9.75 2.62 0.10
N SER A 3 -10.84 1.93 -0.16
CA SER A 3 -10.84 0.65 -0.87
C SER A 3 -11.40 0.86 -2.27
N LEU A 4 -10.68 0.38 -3.26
CA LEU A 4 -10.99 0.48 -4.68
C LEU A 4 -11.19 -0.93 -5.20
N VAL A 5 -12.34 -1.18 -5.82
CA VAL A 5 -12.65 -2.45 -6.48
C VAL A 5 -12.58 -2.24 -7.99
N LEU A 6 -11.66 -2.94 -8.64
CA LEU A 6 -11.54 -2.98 -10.09
C LEU A 6 -12.16 -4.29 -10.59
N GLN A 7 -13.29 -4.18 -11.28
CA GLN A 7 -13.93 -5.32 -11.93
C GLN A 7 -13.61 -5.32 -13.42
N ARG A 8 -13.06 -6.44 -13.91
CA ARG A 8 -12.79 -6.66 -15.34
C ARG A 8 -13.85 -7.59 -15.89
N ARG A 9 -14.61 -7.11 -16.88
CA ARG A 9 -15.46 -7.98 -17.68
C ARG A 9 -14.60 -8.62 -18.77
N SER A 10 -14.24 -9.89 -18.59
CA SER A 10 -13.54 -10.68 -19.61
C SER A 10 -14.55 -11.40 -20.51
N ASP A 11 -14.44 -11.18 -21.82
CA ASP A 11 -15.11 -11.96 -22.87
C ASP A 11 -14.25 -13.16 -23.32
N LEU A 12 -13.15 -13.43 -22.60
CA LEU A 12 -12.23 -14.54 -22.87
C LEU A 12 -12.85 -15.89 -22.51
N ASP A 13 -12.48 -16.91 -23.28
CA ASP A 13 -12.93 -18.29 -23.08
C ASP A 13 -12.52 -18.79 -21.67
N PRO A 14 -13.46 -19.24 -20.82
CA PRO A 14 -13.13 -19.80 -19.50
C PRO A 14 -12.23 -21.04 -19.56
N ALA A 15 -11.98 -21.63 -20.73
CA ALA A 15 -11.02 -22.71 -20.94
C ALA A 15 -9.56 -22.25 -21.16
N ALA A 16 -9.27 -20.94 -21.19
CA ALA A 16 -7.90 -20.42 -21.23
C ALA A 16 -7.21 -20.69 -19.88
N ARG A 17 -6.47 -21.80 -19.79
CA ARG A 17 -6.02 -22.40 -18.53
C ARG A 17 -4.81 -21.75 -17.84
N HIS A 18 -4.28 -20.64 -18.35
CA HIS A 18 -3.18 -19.92 -17.71
C HIS A 18 -3.16 -18.46 -18.18
N GLU A 19 -3.93 -17.61 -17.50
CA GLU A 19 -3.68 -16.18 -17.55
C GLU A 19 -2.45 -15.85 -16.69
N PRO A 20 -1.54 -14.98 -17.15
CA PRO A 20 -0.41 -14.56 -16.34
C PRO A 20 -0.91 -13.83 -15.08
N PHE A 21 -0.33 -14.17 -13.93
CA PHE A 21 -0.56 -13.41 -12.70
C PHE A 21 0.01 -12.00 -12.89
N HIS A 22 -0.86 -10.99 -12.91
CA HIS A 22 -0.43 -9.59 -12.96
C HIS A 22 -0.15 -9.10 -11.56
N SER A 23 1.05 -8.55 -11.36
CA SER A 23 1.40 -7.91 -10.10
C SER A 23 0.70 -6.55 -10.08
N ILE A 24 -0.45 -6.48 -9.43
CA ILE A 24 -1.27 -5.28 -9.31
C ILE A 24 -0.46 -4.02 -8.92
N ASP A 25 0.45 -4.14 -7.94
CA ASP A 25 1.33 -3.04 -7.51
C ASP A 25 2.26 -2.49 -8.61
N ALA A 26 2.47 -3.25 -9.69
CA ALA A 26 3.39 -2.92 -10.78
C ALA A 26 2.66 -2.71 -12.12
N ASP A 27 1.56 -3.43 -12.36
CA ASP A 27 0.89 -3.55 -13.65
C ASP A 27 -0.40 -2.71 -13.75
N VAL A 28 -0.91 -2.21 -12.62
CA VAL A 28 -2.12 -1.39 -12.53
C VAL A 28 -1.80 -0.09 -11.78
N PRO A 29 -1.19 0.91 -12.44
CA PRO A 29 -1.02 2.23 -11.83
C PRO A 29 -2.35 2.83 -11.40
N ILE A 30 -2.40 3.30 -10.15
CA ILE A 30 -3.50 4.07 -9.59
C ILE A 30 -3.00 5.48 -9.30
N GLY A 31 -3.73 6.47 -9.76
CA GLY A 31 -3.50 7.88 -9.48
C GLY A 31 -4.67 8.50 -8.75
N ILE A 32 -4.42 9.57 -8.01
CA ILE A 32 -5.45 10.47 -7.53
C ILE A 32 -5.06 11.91 -7.87
N GLU A 33 -6.06 12.74 -8.14
CA GLU A 33 -5.97 14.20 -8.17
C GLU A 33 -6.96 14.78 -7.16
N LEU A 34 -6.47 15.65 -6.28
CA LEU A 34 -7.27 16.33 -5.26
C LEU A 34 -7.84 17.65 -5.79
N SER A 35 -8.83 18.21 -5.10
CA SER A 35 -9.51 19.44 -5.52
C SER A 35 -8.61 20.69 -5.54
N ASP A 36 -7.48 20.64 -4.86
CA ASP A 36 -6.44 21.69 -4.88
C ASP A 36 -5.40 21.49 -6.00
N GLY A 37 -5.57 20.46 -6.84
CA GLY A 37 -4.69 20.09 -7.94
C GLY A 37 -3.47 19.25 -7.52
N SER A 38 -3.34 18.89 -6.24
CA SER A 38 -2.26 18.00 -5.80
C SER A 38 -2.54 16.55 -6.20
N VAL A 39 -1.48 15.79 -6.51
CA VAL A 39 -1.58 14.44 -7.07
C VAL A 39 -0.77 13.42 -6.27
N ALA A 40 -1.27 12.18 -6.21
CA ALA A 40 -0.56 11.05 -5.63
C ALA A 40 -0.72 9.81 -6.50
N THR A 41 0.29 8.93 -6.56
CA THR A 41 0.23 7.67 -7.31
C THR A 41 0.72 6.48 -6.51
N SER A 42 0.18 5.30 -6.79
CA SER A 42 0.53 4.05 -6.10
C SER A 42 1.99 3.63 -6.31
N SER A 43 2.62 4.08 -7.40
CA SER A 43 4.01 3.77 -7.76
C SER A 43 5.03 4.37 -6.79
N TYR A 44 4.72 5.49 -6.12
CA TYR A 44 5.57 6.04 -5.05
C TYR A 44 5.46 5.25 -3.74
N GLY A 45 4.39 4.45 -3.57
CA GLY A 45 4.12 3.61 -2.40
C GLY A 45 5.18 2.55 -2.08
N ARG A 46 6.00 2.15 -3.06
CA ARG A 46 7.13 1.22 -2.84
C ARG A 46 8.42 1.93 -2.42
N SER A 47 8.51 3.24 -2.59
CA SER A 47 9.69 4.01 -2.20
C SER A 47 9.85 4.09 -0.68
N PHE A 48 8.76 4.00 0.10
CA PHE A 48 8.80 4.07 1.58
C PHE A 48 9.60 2.95 2.27
N LEU A 49 9.84 1.82 1.60
CA LEU A 49 10.70 0.76 2.15
C LEU A 49 12.20 1.03 1.91
N ASN A 50 12.55 1.99 1.04
CA ASN A 50 13.92 2.33 0.65
C ASN A 50 14.25 3.83 0.79
N ALA A 51 13.36 4.65 1.34
CA ALA A 51 13.50 6.10 1.30
C ALA A 51 13.98 6.67 2.64
N GLU A 52 15.24 7.06 2.67
CA GLU A 52 15.74 8.20 3.46
C GLU A 52 15.14 9.54 2.97
N SER A 53 13.87 9.56 2.54
CA SER A 53 13.18 10.74 2.04
C SER A 53 12.13 11.18 3.06
N THR A 54 12.58 11.96 4.03
CA THR A 54 11.77 12.56 5.10
C THR A 54 10.97 13.79 4.60
N ASP A 55 10.88 14.04 3.29
CA ASP A 55 10.30 15.28 2.75
C ASP A 55 9.33 15.03 1.58
N LEU A 56 8.25 14.30 1.85
CA LEU A 56 7.10 14.28 0.95
C LEU A 56 6.03 15.23 1.52
N ALA A 57 6.19 16.54 1.25
CA ALA A 57 5.25 17.58 1.65
C ALA A 57 3.88 17.52 0.92
N GLY A 58 3.66 16.50 0.07
CA GLY A 58 2.46 16.31 -0.75
C GLY A 58 1.64 15.08 -0.35
N PRO A 59 0.49 14.86 -1.02
CA PRO A 59 -0.35 13.71 -0.74
C PRO A 59 0.36 12.39 -1.11
N LEU A 60 0.08 11.37 -0.30
CA LEU A 60 0.67 10.04 -0.40
C LEU A 60 -0.43 9.00 -0.56
N LEU A 61 -0.27 8.12 -1.54
CA LEU A 61 -1.13 6.97 -1.76
C LEU A 61 -0.34 5.68 -1.50
N GLN A 62 -0.48 5.14 -0.29
CA GLN A 62 0.26 3.96 0.16
C GLN A 62 -0.61 2.70 0.07
N PRO A 63 -0.17 1.64 -0.64
CA PRO A 63 -0.90 0.37 -0.69
C PRO A 63 -0.94 -0.29 0.70
N GLN A 64 -2.10 -0.86 1.05
CA GLN A 64 -2.34 -1.58 2.32
C GLN A 64 -2.62 -3.06 2.12
N GLY A 65 -2.56 -3.52 0.88
CA GLY A 65 -2.90 -4.86 0.48
C GLY A 65 -4.02 -4.85 -0.54
N GLY A 66 -4.13 -5.98 -1.21
CA GLY A 66 -5.13 -6.24 -2.21
C GLY A 66 -5.16 -7.72 -2.52
N GLY A 67 -6.22 -8.14 -3.16
CA GLY A 67 -6.41 -9.49 -3.62
C GLY A 67 -7.26 -9.48 -4.88
N GLY A 68 -7.13 -10.51 -5.68
CA GLY A 68 -7.96 -10.65 -6.85
C GLY A 68 -7.66 -11.90 -7.61
N GLY A 69 -8.46 -12.10 -8.64
CA GLY A 69 -8.33 -13.19 -9.60
C GLY A 69 -8.85 -12.71 -10.96
N ASP A 70 -9.16 -13.65 -11.84
CA ASP A 70 -9.34 -13.39 -13.28
C ASP A 70 -10.33 -12.26 -13.64
N ARG A 71 -11.34 -11.98 -12.79
CA ARG A 71 -12.43 -11.06 -13.10
C ARG A 71 -12.58 -9.88 -12.13
N GLU A 72 -11.96 -9.95 -10.97
CA GLU A 72 -12.15 -8.95 -9.92
C GLU A 72 -10.88 -8.81 -9.09
N TYR A 73 -10.51 -7.56 -8.86
CA TYR A 73 -9.43 -7.17 -7.99
C TYR A 73 -9.94 -6.13 -7.01
N GLU A 74 -9.63 -6.31 -5.75
CA GLU A 74 -9.89 -5.34 -4.70
C GLU A 74 -8.56 -4.89 -4.09
N MET A 75 -8.37 -3.59 -4.01
CA MET A 75 -7.18 -2.98 -3.44
C MET A 75 -7.55 -1.96 -2.39
N SER A 76 -6.80 -1.92 -1.30
CA SER A 76 -6.95 -0.90 -0.27
C SER A 76 -5.71 -0.01 -0.22
N TYR A 77 -5.96 1.30 -0.12
CA TYR A 77 -4.94 2.32 -0.02
C TYR A 77 -5.16 3.20 1.22
N TRP A 78 -4.06 3.66 1.79
CA TRP A 78 -4.04 4.81 2.68
C TRP A 78 -3.69 6.05 1.88
N LEU A 79 -4.58 7.03 1.96
CA LEU A 79 -4.37 8.37 1.46
C LEU A 79 -4.10 9.28 2.65
N THR A 80 -2.96 9.98 2.62
CA THR A 80 -2.60 10.98 3.63
C THR A 80 -1.97 12.20 2.97
N PRO A 81 -2.26 13.44 3.42
CA PRO A 81 -3.25 13.78 4.46
C PRO A 81 -4.70 13.54 3.99
N LEU A 82 -5.67 13.84 4.86
CA LEU A 82 -7.08 13.86 4.45
C LEU A 82 -7.25 14.86 3.29
N PRO A 83 -7.96 14.52 2.21
CA PRO A 83 -8.18 15.43 1.10
C PRO A 83 -8.85 16.74 1.51
N PRO A 84 -8.52 17.86 0.83
CA PRO A 84 -9.27 19.10 0.98
C PRO A 84 -10.74 18.93 0.54
N PRO A 85 -11.66 19.81 0.99
CA PRO A 85 -13.02 19.82 0.50
C PRO A 85 -13.10 19.95 -1.01
N GLY A 86 -14.04 19.24 -1.63
CA GLY A 86 -14.24 19.22 -3.08
C GLY A 86 -14.32 17.80 -3.60
N ASP A 87 -14.16 17.65 -4.91
CA ASP A 87 -14.08 16.35 -5.54
C ASP A 87 -12.63 15.91 -5.69
N LEU A 88 -12.38 14.62 -5.58
CA LEU A 88 -11.12 14.01 -6.00
C LEU A 88 -11.38 13.10 -7.20
N VAL A 89 -10.42 13.01 -8.10
CA VAL A 89 -10.46 12.11 -9.25
C VAL A 89 -9.57 10.92 -8.94
N VAL A 90 -10.09 9.71 -9.12
CA VAL A 90 -9.30 8.48 -9.10
C VAL A 90 -9.06 8.05 -10.54
N MET A 91 -7.81 7.79 -10.89
CA MET A 91 -7.40 7.35 -12.22
C MET A 91 -6.84 5.93 -12.14
N VAL A 92 -7.17 5.10 -13.12
CA VAL A 92 -6.64 3.75 -13.29
C VAL A 92 -6.30 3.51 -14.74
N ALA A 93 -5.17 2.84 -14.99
CA ALA A 93 -4.82 2.32 -16.30
C ALA A 93 -4.13 0.96 -16.12
N SER A 94 -4.14 0.12 -17.15
CA SER A 94 -3.31 -1.10 -17.16
C SER A 94 -3.07 -1.56 -18.60
N VAL A 95 -1.84 -1.36 -19.08
CA VAL A 95 -1.43 -1.85 -20.39
C VAL A 95 -1.48 -3.38 -20.48
N PRO A 96 -1.01 -4.16 -19.48
CA PRO A 96 -1.08 -5.62 -19.54
C PRO A 96 -2.50 -6.17 -19.61
N LEU A 97 -3.49 -5.46 -19.04
CA LEU A 97 -4.89 -5.87 -19.04
C LEU A 97 -5.72 -5.25 -20.18
N ASP A 98 -5.07 -4.52 -21.10
CA ASP A 98 -5.73 -3.71 -22.14
C ASP A 98 -6.81 -2.78 -21.57
N LEU A 99 -6.55 -2.25 -20.37
CA LEU A 99 -7.41 -1.30 -19.69
C LEU A 99 -6.91 0.12 -20.03
N PRO A 100 -7.64 0.87 -20.88
CA PRO A 100 -7.30 2.27 -21.13
C PRO A 100 -7.39 3.09 -19.85
N GLU A 101 -6.81 4.29 -19.87
CA GLU A 101 -6.98 5.22 -18.76
C GLU A 101 -8.47 5.51 -18.53
N GLY A 102 -8.92 5.23 -17.32
CA GLY A 102 -10.27 5.49 -16.85
C GLY A 102 -10.23 6.29 -15.56
N SER A 103 -11.26 7.09 -15.33
CA SER A 103 -11.37 7.88 -14.11
C SER A 103 -12.76 7.84 -13.50
N VAL A 104 -12.81 8.07 -12.20
CA VAL A 104 -14.05 8.27 -11.44
C VAL A 104 -13.89 9.46 -10.50
N VAL A 105 -14.94 10.27 -10.41
CA VAL A 105 -15.00 11.39 -9.47
C VAL A 105 -15.61 10.90 -8.16
N VAL A 106 -14.91 11.16 -7.06
CA VAL A 106 -15.32 10.79 -5.70
C VAL A 106 -15.44 12.08 -4.87
N PRO A 107 -16.60 12.38 -4.29
CA PRO A 107 -16.75 13.52 -3.41
C PRO A 107 -15.92 13.35 -2.12
N ALA A 108 -15.02 14.28 -1.82
CA ALA A 108 -14.14 14.18 -0.65
C ALA A 108 -14.92 14.25 0.68
N HIS A 109 -16.14 14.80 0.70
CA HIS A 109 -16.96 14.84 1.91
C HIS A 109 -17.25 13.44 2.46
N ALA A 110 -17.36 12.41 1.61
CA ALA A 110 -17.54 11.04 2.07
C ALA A 110 -16.33 10.52 2.88
N LEU A 111 -15.12 10.94 2.51
CA LEU A 111 -13.89 10.63 3.24
C LEU A 111 -13.78 11.46 4.54
N ALA A 112 -14.17 12.73 4.50
CA ALA A 112 -14.21 13.59 5.67
C ALA A 112 -15.20 13.06 6.72
N GLU A 113 -16.42 12.71 6.31
CA GLU A 113 -17.40 12.09 7.20
C GLU A 113 -16.93 10.75 7.77
N ALA A 114 -16.21 9.95 6.98
CA ALA A 114 -15.60 8.71 7.48
C ALA A 114 -14.50 9.00 8.50
N ALA A 115 -13.70 10.04 8.28
CA ALA A 115 -12.72 10.51 9.25
C ALA A 115 -13.41 10.99 10.53
N ASP A 116 -14.48 11.76 10.48
CA ASP A 116 -15.17 12.27 11.68
C ASP A 116 -15.74 11.18 12.60
N ARG A 117 -15.97 9.98 12.07
CA ARG A 117 -16.43 8.83 12.85
C ARG A 117 -15.29 8.07 13.56
N HIS A 118 -14.03 8.45 13.35
CA HIS A 118 -12.92 7.79 14.02
C HIS A 118 -12.87 8.16 15.52
N ARG A 119 -12.36 7.24 16.32
CA ARG A 119 -12.09 7.49 17.74
C ARG A 119 -10.60 7.30 18.00
N THR A 120 -9.94 8.32 18.52
CA THR A 120 -8.56 8.20 18.99
C THR A 120 -8.53 7.31 20.22
N LEU A 121 -7.93 6.13 20.09
CA LEU A 121 -7.71 5.22 21.22
C LEU A 121 -6.35 5.47 21.88
N TRP A 122 -5.34 5.86 21.09
CA TRP A 122 -4.00 6.19 21.54
C TRP A 122 -3.59 7.55 20.98
N PRO A 123 -3.52 8.60 21.82
CA PRO A 123 -2.98 9.89 21.40
C PRO A 123 -1.55 9.73 20.90
N ARG A 124 -1.19 10.49 19.87
CA ARG A 124 0.18 10.48 19.35
C ARG A 124 1.11 11.09 20.40
N GLU A 125 1.99 10.27 20.96
CA GLU A 125 3.13 10.76 21.74
C GLU A 125 4.20 11.31 20.77
N PRO A 126 5.05 12.26 21.19
CA PRO A 126 6.22 12.64 20.41
C PRO A 126 7.03 11.41 20.05
N ASP A 127 7.48 11.34 18.79
CA ASP A 127 8.29 10.21 18.34
C ASP A 127 9.50 10.09 19.26
N ARG A 128 9.65 8.92 19.89
CA ARG A 128 10.82 8.66 20.72
C ARG A 128 12.06 8.73 19.82
N PRO A 129 13.17 9.33 20.28
CA PRO A 129 14.41 9.30 19.52
C PRO A 129 14.69 7.87 19.09
N HIS A 130 14.86 7.66 17.78
CA HIS A 130 15.18 6.34 17.25
C HIS A 130 16.62 6.01 17.66
N GLY A 131 16.79 5.45 18.86
CA GLY A 131 18.01 4.74 19.20
C GLY A 131 18.09 3.44 18.38
N PRO A 132 19.28 2.88 18.14
CA PRO A 132 19.40 1.58 17.51
C PRO A 132 18.53 0.60 18.30
N ARG A 133 17.41 0.17 17.70
CA ARG A 133 16.58 -0.85 18.30
C ARG A 133 17.45 -2.10 18.26
N ALA A 134 17.96 -2.53 19.42
CA ALA A 134 18.55 -3.85 19.52
C ALA A 134 17.47 -4.81 18.99
N GLU A 135 17.71 -5.38 17.80
CA GLU A 135 16.80 -6.34 17.21
C GLU A 135 16.73 -7.50 18.17
N ARG A 136 15.70 -7.51 19.02
CA ARG A 136 15.46 -8.63 19.91
C ARG A 136 15.03 -9.77 19.00
N ARG A 137 16.00 -10.59 18.55
CA ARG A 137 15.68 -11.84 17.86
C ARG A 137 14.66 -12.59 18.72
N PRO A 138 13.60 -13.12 18.12
CA PRO A 138 12.68 -13.97 18.85
C PRO A 138 13.47 -15.08 19.55
N GLU A 139 13.18 -15.32 20.82
CA GLU A 139 13.76 -16.45 21.53
C GLU A 139 13.28 -17.73 20.85
N VAL A 140 14.21 -18.50 20.27
CA VAL A 140 13.91 -19.75 19.59
C VAL A 140 14.00 -20.88 20.62
N PRO A 141 12.90 -21.61 20.91
CA PRO A 141 12.96 -22.76 21.81
C PRO A 141 13.94 -23.81 21.32
N SER A 142 14.81 -24.28 22.20
CA SER A 142 15.79 -25.31 21.88
C SER A 142 15.09 -26.62 21.49
N GLY A 143 15.67 -27.36 20.53
CA GLY A 143 15.13 -28.63 20.04
C GLY A 143 13.91 -28.53 19.12
N GLY A 144 13.34 -27.34 18.94
CA GLY A 144 12.20 -27.10 18.06
C GLY A 144 12.55 -27.08 16.56
N TRP A 145 11.52 -27.14 15.73
CA TRP A 145 11.65 -27.05 14.26
C TRP A 145 12.40 -25.78 13.82
N PHE A 146 12.13 -24.63 14.43
CA PHE A 146 12.82 -23.37 14.12
C PHE A 146 14.31 -23.39 14.48
N ALA A 147 14.69 -24.03 15.59
CA ALA A 147 16.10 -24.20 15.97
C ALA A 147 16.87 -25.05 14.95
N ARG A 148 16.18 -25.99 14.30
CA ARG A 148 16.73 -26.85 13.26
C ARG A 148 16.92 -26.12 11.93
N VAL A 149 15.97 -25.27 11.55
CA VAL A 149 15.95 -24.60 10.24
C VAL A 149 16.81 -23.33 10.21
N LEU A 150 16.82 -22.54 11.30
CA LEU A 150 17.54 -21.27 11.36
C LEU A 150 19.02 -21.42 11.79
N GLY A 151 19.41 -22.60 12.29
CA GLY A 151 20.74 -22.86 12.86
C GLY A 151 20.96 -22.19 14.23
N PRO A 152 22.00 -22.58 14.99
CA PRO A 152 22.40 -21.85 16.18
C PRO A 152 22.80 -20.42 15.79
N GLY A 153 22.25 -19.42 16.47
CA GLY A 153 22.50 -18.02 16.16
C GLY A 153 23.99 -17.71 16.23
N GLN A 154 24.64 -17.46 15.09
CA GLN A 154 25.95 -16.83 15.09
C GLN A 154 25.79 -15.38 15.54
N THR A 155 26.37 -15.06 16.69
CA THR A 155 26.71 -13.69 17.09
C THR A 155 27.70 -13.16 16.08
N ARG A 156 27.24 -12.39 15.09
CA ARG A 156 28.16 -11.51 14.35
C ARG A 156 28.41 -10.32 15.26
N GLU A 157 29.61 -10.26 15.83
CA GLU A 157 30.12 -9.01 16.38
C GLU A 157 30.10 -7.97 15.24
N ALA A 158 29.32 -6.93 15.44
CA ALA A 158 29.26 -5.82 14.50
C ALA A 158 30.54 -4.99 14.67
N ASN A 159 31.58 -5.33 13.90
CA ASN A 159 32.70 -4.42 13.67
C ASN A 159 32.23 -3.33 12.72
N TRP A 160 32.04 -2.13 13.26
CA TRP A 160 31.83 -0.90 12.51
C TRP A 160 33.15 -0.11 12.50
N PHE A 161 33.72 0.11 11.31
CA PHE A 161 34.61 1.24 11.01
C PHE A 161 33.88 2.16 10.04
#